data_AF-A0AAV8U0S3-F1
#
_entry.id   AF-A0AAV8U0S3-F1
#
_cell.length_a   1.000
_cell.length_b   1.000
_cell.length_c   1.000
_cell.angle_alpha   90.00
_cell.angle_beta   90.00
_cell.angle_gamma   90.00
#
_symmetry.space_group_name_H-M   'P 1'
#
loop_
_entity.id
_entity.type
_entity.pdbx_description
1 polymer ?
#
loop_
_entity_poly.entity_id
_entity_poly.type
_entity_poly.pdbx_seq_one_letter_code
_entity_poly.pdbx_strand_id
1 'polypeptide(L)'
;MTNDLLDPLGHWRSCKRSPEECSSTQINILQGLNMDDMLGAIASLDFKIGGMFINSCFAHCQTELQDTWFDLNSPRINNKTIAETVSDRYFNRNGSKEIDCPYPCDKNCHNVSPVQEAFCA
;
A
#
# COMPACT_ATOMS: atom_id res chain seq x y z
N MET A 1 2.12 12.29 11.30
CA MET A 1 2.27 12.49 12.77
C MET A 1 3.59 11.88 13.27
N THR A 2 4.53 12.65 13.84
CA THR A 2 5.70 12.06 14.53
C THR A 2 5.36 11.83 16.00
N ASN A 3 4.66 10.74 16.29
CA ASN A 3 4.55 10.30 17.68
C ASN A 3 5.86 9.62 18.08
N ASP A 4 6.85 10.45 18.45
CA ASP A 4 8.19 10.03 18.86
C ASP A 4 8.19 9.22 20.18
N LEU A 5 7.03 9.07 20.84
CA LEU A 5 6.88 8.23 22.03
C LEU A 5 7.10 6.73 21.75
N LEU A 6 6.81 6.27 20.52
CA LEU A 6 6.98 4.86 20.13
C LEU A 6 8.33 4.58 19.45
N ASP A 7 9.10 5.63 19.16
CA ASP A 7 10.48 5.53 18.63
C ASP A 7 11.38 6.60 19.28
N PRO A 8 11.65 6.51 20.60
CA PRO A 8 12.35 7.57 21.33
C PRO A 8 13.78 7.80 20.83
N LEU A 9 14.41 6.75 20.31
CA LEU A 9 15.76 6.80 19.74
C LEU A 9 15.77 7.19 18.26
N GLY A 10 14.60 7.30 17.61
CA GLY A 10 14.45 7.76 16.24
C GLY A 10 14.95 6.78 15.19
N HIS A 11 15.05 5.49 15.50
CA HIS A 11 15.56 4.47 14.59
C HIS A 11 14.72 4.35 13.30
N TRP A 12 13.43 4.65 13.38
CA TRP A 12 12.50 4.57 12.25
C TRP A 12 12.29 5.90 11.53
N ARG A 13 12.86 7.02 12.00
CA ARG A 13 12.61 8.35 11.42
C ARG A 13 12.93 8.43 9.93
N SER A 14 14.08 7.88 9.54
CA SER A 14 14.53 7.80 8.15
C SER A 14 13.71 6.80 7.34
N CYS A 15 13.58 5.58 7.84
CA CYS A 15 12.79 4.51 7.22
C CYS A 15 11.32 4.91 6.95
N LYS A 16 10.67 5.65 7.86
CA LYS A 16 9.30 6.16 7.67
C LYS A 16 9.15 7.14 6.51
N ARG A 17 10.22 7.86 6.15
CA ARG A 17 10.20 8.82 5.04
C ARG A 17 10.50 8.16 3.71
N SER A 18 11.38 7.16 3.73
CA SER A 18 11.79 6.43 2.54
C SER A 18 12.11 4.98 2.88
N PRO A 19 11.49 4.02 2.19
CA PRO A 19 11.86 2.60 2.27
C PRO A 19 13.34 2.34 1.99
N GLU A 20 13.97 3.16 1.14
CA GLU A 20 15.39 3.05 0.79
C GLU A 20 16.32 3.38 1.98
N GLU A 21 15.82 4.11 2.97
CA GLU A 21 16.56 4.45 4.19
C GLU A 21 16.33 3.43 5.33
N CYS A 22 15.56 2.38 5.09
CA CYS A 22 15.36 1.31 6.06
C CYS A 22 16.56 0.37 6.09
N SER A 23 16.96 -0.06 7.28
CA SER A 23 17.86 -1.20 7.45
C SER A 23 17.20 -2.51 7.02
N SER A 24 17.99 -3.54 6.73
CA SER A 24 17.48 -4.87 6.40
C SER A 24 16.56 -5.44 7.50
N THR A 25 16.86 -5.19 8.77
CA THR A 25 16.00 -5.58 9.89
C THR A 25 14.64 -4.88 9.84
N GLN A 26 14.60 -3.58 9.54
CA GLN A 26 13.35 -2.83 9.41
C GLN A 26 12.52 -3.31 8.23
N ILE A 27 13.17 -3.57 7.08
CA ILE A 27 12.49 -4.15 5.91
C ILE A 27 11.89 -5.52 6.24
N ASN A 28 12.61 -6.40 6.93
CA ASN A 28 12.10 -7.72 7.32
C ASN A 28 10.86 -7.60 8.22
N ILE A 29 10.82 -6.62 9.12
CA ILE A 29 9.64 -6.35 9.97
C ILE A 29 8.45 -5.92 9.11
N LEU A 30 8.65 -4.98 8.18
CA LEU A 30 7.59 -4.49 7.28
C LEU A 30 7.08 -5.59 6.34
N GLN A 31 7.98 -6.44 5.84
CA GLN A 31 7.64 -7.56 4.99
C GLN A 31 6.86 -8.63 5.75
N GLY A 32 7.21 -8.92 7.00
CA GLY A 32 6.45 -9.81 7.88
C GLY A 32 5.03 -9.30 8.13
N LEU A 33 4.88 -8.01 8.43
CA LEU A 33 3.56 -7.37 8.58
C LEU A 33 2.72 -7.50 7.30
N ASN A 34 3.34 -7.31 6.14
CA ASN A 34 2.65 -7.42 4.85
C ASN A 34 2.20 -8.87 4.56
N MET A 35 3.12 -9.83 4.63
CA MET A 35 2.86 -11.21 4.20
C MET A 35 2.11 -12.04 5.24
N ASP A 36 2.57 -12.00 6.49
CA ASP A 36 2.10 -12.92 7.53
C ASP A 36 0.83 -12.38 8.19
N ASP A 37 0.81 -11.08 8.52
CA ASP A 37 -0.32 -10.48 9.23
C ASP A 37 -1.42 -10.03 8.26
N MET A 38 -1.11 -9.11 7.34
CA MET A 38 -2.13 -8.50 6.48
C MET A 38 -2.65 -9.48 5.43
N LEU A 39 -1.77 -10.04 4.59
CA LEU A 39 -2.17 -11.00 3.56
C LEU A 39 -2.71 -12.30 4.17
N GLY A 40 -2.15 -12.75 5.29
CA GLY A 40 -2.67 -13.88 6.05
C GLY A 40 -4.10 -13.67 6.55
N ALA A 41 -4.40 -12.51 7.14
CA ALA A 41 -5.73 -12.20 7.67
C ALA A 41 -6.82 -12.14 6.59
N ILE A 42 -6.48 -11.72 5.37
CA ILE A 42 -7.43 -11.58 4.27
C ILE A 42 -7.42 -12.77 3.29
N ALA A 43 -6.56 -13.76 3.51
CA ALA A 43 -6.40 -14.92 2.62
C ALA A 43 -7.70 -15.71 2.43
N SER A 44 -8.57 -15.73 3.45
CA SER A 44 -9.84 -16.45 3.47
C SER A 44 -11.02 -15.66 2.88
N LEU A 45 -10.83 -14.38 2.53
CA LEU A 45 -11.90 -13.56 1.98
C LEU A 45 -12.30 -14.05 0.58
N ASP A 46 -13.61 -14.18 0.35
CA ASP A 46 -14.12 -14.44 -1.00
C ASP A 46 -14.02 -13.17 -1.84
N PHE A 47 -12.95 -13.09 -2.62
CA PHE A 47 -12.68 -11.99 -3.54
C PHE A 47 -13.70 -11.91 -4.68
N LYS A 48 -14.56 -12.92 -4.89
CA LYS A 48 -15.72 -12.82 -5.80
C LYS A 48 -16.77 -11.83 -5.29
N ILE A 49 -16.76 -11.51 -4.00
CA ILE A 49 -17.73 -10.59 -3.38
C ILE A 49 -17.19 -9.15 -3.37
N GLY A 50 -15.89 -8.92 -3.10
CA GLY A 50 -15.37 -7.56 -2.84
C GLY A 50 -14.30 -7.03 -3.79
N GLY A 51 -13.52 -7.90 -4.44
CA GLY A 51 -12.26 -7.49 -5.06
C GLY A 51 -11.20 -6.98 -4.07
N MET A 52 -10.00 -6.73 -4.55
CA MET A 52 -8.81 -6.43 -3.77
C MET A 52 -7.75 -5.77 -4.68
N PHE A 53 -7.16 -4.68 -4.22
CA PHE A 53 -5.98 -4.04 -4.82
C PHE A 53 -4.99 -3.76 -3.69
N ILE A 54 -3.87 -4.48 -3.65
CA ILE A 54 -2.86 -4.40 -2.59
C ILE A 54 -1.50 -4.28 -3.25
N ASN A 55 -0.99 -3.06 -3.35
CA ASN A 55 0.34 -2.82 -3.89
C ASN A 55 1.40 -2.75 -2.79
N SER A 56 2.64 -2.92 -3.20
CA SER A 56 3.79 -3.05 -2.31
C SER A 56 4.33 -1.68 -1.83
N CYS A 57 3.43 -0.83 -1.33
CA CYS A 57 3.72 0.54 -0.92
C CYS A 57 3.57 0.77 0.59
N PHE A 58 4.48 1.57 1.15
CA PHE A 58 4.32 2.14 2.49
C PHE A 58 3.56 3.47 2.37
N ALA A 59 2.24 3.40 2.35
CA ALA A 59 1.35 4.54 2.12
C ALA A 59 0.15 4.53 3.07
N HIS A 60 -0.40 5.72 3.32
CA HIS A 60 -1.65 5.93 4.07
C HIS A 60 -2.61 6.74 3.18
N CYS A 61 -3.93 6.57 3.34
CA CYS A 61 -4.97 7.28 2.57
C CYS A 61 -4.96 7.11 1.05
N GLN A 62 -4.32 6.07 0.51
CA GLN A 62 -4.15 5.91 -0.93
C GLN A 62 -5.45 6.09 -1.71
N THR A 63 -6.57 5.58 -1.19
CA THR A 63 -7.89 5.63 -1.84
C THR A 63 -8.53 7.01 -1.89
N GLU A 64 -8.06 7.99 -1.11
CA GLU A 64 -8.63 9.34 -1.08
C GLU A 64 -7.95 10.30 -2.06
N LEU A 65 -6.79 9.92 -2.57
CA LEU A 65 -5.99 10.74 -3.46
C LEU A 65 -6.35 10.44 -4.91
N GLN A 66 -6.93 11.40 -5.62
CA GLN A 66 -7.45 11.18 -6.99
C GLN A 66 -6.35 10.79 -8.00
N ASP A 67 -5.12 11.25 -7.80
CA ASP A 67 -3.94 10.95 -8.62
C ASP A 67 -3.46 9.49 -8.51
N THR A 68 -3.79 8.80 -7.42
CA THR A 68 -3.49 7.37 -7.26
C THR A 68 -4.46 6.47 -8.04
N TRP A 69 -5.62 6.99 -8.46
CA TRP A 69 -6.67 6.18 -9.05
C TRP A 69 -6.49 5.91 -10.55
N PHE A 70 -6.14 6.94 -11.34
CA PHE A 70 -6.13 6.82 -12.80
C PHE A 70 -5.21 7.81 -13.54
N ASP A 71 -4.29 8.49 -12.84
CA ASP A 71 -3.32 9.37 -13.50
C ASP A 71 -2.25 8.55 -14.26
N LEU A 72 -1.47 9.22 -15.12
CA LEU A 72 -0.32 8.65 -15.83
C LEU A 72 0.67 7.98 -14.88
N ASN A 73 0.89 8.60 -13.71
CA ASN A 73 1.82 8.13 -12.69
C ASN A 73 1.13 7.32 -11.57
N SER A 74 -0.14 6.95 -11.70
CA SER A 74 -0.84 6.17 -10.67
C SER A 74 -0.13 4.84 -10.40
N PRO A 75 -0.14 4.33 -9.16
CA PRO A 75 0.34 2.98 -8.87
C PRO A 75 -0.38 1.92 -9.71
N ARG A 76 0.34 0.87 -10.12
CA ARG A 76 -0.18 -0.19 -10.99
C ARG A 76 0.31 -1.55 -10.55
N ILE A 77 -0.61 -2.52 -10.54
CA ILE A 77 -0.30 -3.95 -10.38
C ILE A 77 -0.71 -4.63 -11.68
N ASN A 78 0.15 -5.45 -12.27
CA ASN A 78 -0.11 -6.11 -13.56
C ASN A 78 -0.61 -5.14 -14.65
N ASN A 79 -0.05 -3.93 -14.68
CA ASN A 79 -0.42 -2.82 -15.55
C ASN A 79 -1.85 -2.24 -15.35
N LYS A 80 -2.57 -2.65 -14.30
CA LYS A 80 -3.87 -2.09 -13.92
C LYS A 80 -3.76 -1.08 -12.78
N THR A 81 -4.50 0.00 -12.93
CA THR A 81 -4.73 1.02 -11.89
C THR A 81 -5.81 0.59 -10.89
N ILE A 82 -5.95 1.36 -9.81
CA ILE A 82 -7.06 1.20 -8.85
C ILE A 82 -8.41 1.38 -9.58
N ALA A 83 -8.55 2.41 -10.42
CA ALA A 83 -9.79 2.67 -11.14
C ALA A 83 -10.17 1.52 -12.09
N GLU A 84 -9.19 0.92 -12.79
CA GLU A 84 -9.44 -0.25 -13.64
C GLU A 84 -9.85 -1.46 -12.82
N THR A 85 -9.20 -1.71 -11.68
CA THR A 85 -9.53 -2.84 -10.79
C THR A 85 -10.94 -2.70 -10.20
N VAL A 86 -11.31 -1.50 -9.77
CA VAL A 86 -12.66 -1.19 -9.27
C VAL A 86 -13.69 -1.27 -10.40
N SER A 87 -13.37 -0.78 -11.60
CA SER A 87 -14.22 -0.88 -12.79
C SER A 87 -14.48 -2.34 -13.17
N ASP A 88 -13.43 -3.17 -13.20
CA ASP A 88 -13.55 -4.61 -13.44
C ASP A 88 -14.49 -5.25 -12.43
N ARG A 89 -14.32 -4.95 -11.13
CA ARG A 89 -15.24 -5.43 -10.09
C ARG A 89 -16.68 -4.96 -10.32
N TYR A 90 -16.88 -3.67 -10.58
CA TYR A 90 -18.21 -3.05 -10.73
C TYR A 90 -19.00 -3.65 -11.89
N PHE A 91 -18.32 -3.88 -13.03
CA PHE A 91 -18.93 -4.47 -14.22
C PHE A 91 -18.87 -6.01 -14.25
N ASN A 92 -18.43 -6.66 -13.18
CA ASN A 92 -18.18 -8.11 -13.11
C ASN A 92 -17.29 -8.62 -14.26
N ARG A 93 -16.31 -7.82 -14.67
CA ARG A 93 -15.24 -8.23 -15.57
C ARG A 93 -14.18 -8.99 -14.75
N ASN A 94 -13.43 -9.83 -15.43
CA ASN A 94 -12.50 -10.83 -14.90
C ASN A 94 -11.79 -10.43 -13.57
N GLY A 95 -11.63 -11.39 -12.66
CA GLY A 95 -10.83 -11.36 -11.41
C GLY A 95 -10.40 -10.00 -10.86
N SER A 96 -11.12 -9.50 -9.85
CA SER A 96 -10.78 -8.25 -9.16
C SER A 96 -9.77 -8.44 -8.03
N LYS A 97 -8.78 -9.34 -8.16
CA LYS A 97 -7.77 -9.58 -7.11
C LYS A 97 -6.38 -9.25 -7.65
N GLU A 98 -5.93 -8.05 -7.36
CA GLU A 98 -4.59 -7.57 -7.70
C GLU A 98 -3.80 -7.45 -6.39
N ILE A 99 -2.83 -8.35 -6.19
CA ILE A 99 -1.90 -8.32 -5.07
C ILE A 99 -0.50 -8.34 -5.65
N ASP A 100 0.31 -7.39 -5.21
CA ASP A 100 1.66 -7.18 -5.71
C ASP A 100 2.70 -8.12 -5.06
N CYS A 101 3.96 -7.97 -5.43
CA CYS A 101 5.07 -8.68 -4.81
C CYS A 101 5.33 -8.27 -3.35
N PRO A 102 6.05 -9.12 -2.59
CA PRO A 102 6.45 -8.80 -1.22
C PRO A 102 7.16 -7.45 -1.13
N TYR A 103 6.85 -6.70 -0.07
CA TYR A 103 7.43 -5.39 0.19
C TYR A 103 8.94 -5.42 0.43
N PRO A 104 9.71 -4.41 -0.04
CA PRO A 104 9.32 -3.30 -0.94
C PRO A 104 9.62 -3.63 -2.41
N CYS A 105 8.62 -3.62 -3.28
CA CYS A 105 8.86 -3.84 -4.72
C CYS A 105 8.21 -2.81 -5.66
N ASP A 106 7.14 -2.12 -5.23
CA ASP A 106 6.47 -1.13 -6.06
C ASP A 106 7.30 0.16 -6.09
N LYS A 107 7.66 0.60 -7.29
CA LYS A 107 8.42 1.84 -7.51
C LYS A 107 7.53 3.02 -7.88
N ASN A 108 6.24 2.78 -8.10
CA ASN A 108 5.26 3.80 -8.45
C ASN A 108 4.49 4.29 -7.22
N CYS A 109 4.97 4.00 -6.01
CA CYS A 109 4.38 4.50 -4.78
C CYS A 109 4.41 6.01 -4.73
N HIS A 110 3.25 6.61 -4.46
CA HIS A 110 3.19 8.01 -4.09
C HIS A 110 3.45 8.09 -2.58
N ASN A 111 4.61 8.63 -2.19
CA ASN A 111 4.90 8.88 -0.80
C ASN A 111 4.00 10.02 -0.32
N VAL A 112 2.94 9.66 0.39
CA VAL A 112 2.00 10.62 0.95
C VAL A 112 2.70 11.29 2.13
N SER A 113 2.99 12.59 2.00
CA SER A 113 3.65 13.37 3.05
C SER A 113 2.81 13.36 4.34
N PRO A 114 3.43 13.43 5.55
CA PRO A 114 2.72 13.49 6.83
C PRO A 114 1.67 14.58 6.98
N VAL A 115 1.66 15.58 6.08
CA VAL A 115 0.67 16.67 6.03
C VAL A 115 -0.63 16.22 5.35
N GLN A 116 -0.57 15.30 4.37
CA GLN A 116 -1.75 14.70 3.76
C GLN A 116 -2.34 13.59 4.65
N GLU A 117 -1.54 12.92 5.47
CA GLU A 117 -2.00 11.82 6.35
C GLU A 117 -3.02 12.24 7.43
N ALA A 118 -3.06 13.52 7.79
CA ALA A 118 -3.88 14.03 8.90
C ALA A 118 -5.36 14.30 8.54
N PHE A 119 -5.74 14.14 7.27
CA PHE A 119 -7.05 14.56 6.76
C PHE A 119 -7.90 13.41 6.19
N CYS A 120 -7.45 12.18 6.38
CA CYS A 120 -8.12 11.03 5.81
C CYS A 120 -9.20 10.51 6.75
N ALA A 121 -10.35 10.16 6.19
CA ALA A 121 -11.60 9.91 6.88
C ALA A 121 -11.61 8.61 7.70
#